data_AF-A0A543PQ22-F1
#
_entry.id   AF-A0A543PQ22-F1
#
_cell.length_a   1.000
_cell.length_b   1.000
_cell.length_c   1.000
_cell.angle_alpha   90.00
_cell.angle_beta   90.00
_cell.angle_gamma   90.00
#
_symmetry.space_group_name_H-M   'P 1'
#
loop_
_entity.id
_entity.type
_entity.pdbx_description
1 polymer ?
#
loop_
_entity_poly.entity_id
_entity_poly.type
_entity_poly.pdbx_seq_one_letter_code
_entity_poly.pdbx_strand_id
1 'polypeptide(L)'
;MALIGVILLLIGAGAAVVTYIGAQAAGGTIALTALGFTRTVSPLELAAYAAVAVLLIALGWALLSSAARRRARARREDKEAARLAEVEEKAETARLDHERRIEEAGLRDEDLRRRESQLTTRDEELSSRESELSRREAEWRERQGPSVADVVTGRADGSVHDGTASWTDNGTDRTAGSDGTYRDNGTDRTNGTVNGTADGTDRTDARDGVDSSDPTSERRTRA
;
A
#
# COMPACT_ATOMS: atom_id res chain seq x y z
N MET A 1 39.27 1.39 -18.59
CA MET A 1 39.00 0.47 -19.72
C MET A 1 38.32 1.15 -20.91
N ALA A 2 37.14 1.78 -20.77
CA ALA A 2 36.49 2.48 -21.89
C ALA A 2 37.32 3.64 -22.46
N LEU A 3 37.97 4.41 -21.58
CA LEU A 3 38.86 5.52 -21.96
C LEU A 3 40.05 5.07 -22.83
N ILE A 4 40.63 3.90 -22.54
CA ILE A 4 41.73 3.32 -23.35
C ILE A 4 41.22 2.93 -24.75
N GLY A 5 40.02 2.34 -24.85
CA GLY A 5 39.40 2.02 -26.14
C GLY A 5 39.13 3.27 -27.01
N VAL A 6 38.69 4.37 -26.39
CA VAL A 6 38.48 5.66 -27.07
C VAL A 6 39.81 6.26 -27.54
N ILE A 7 40.86 6.24 -26.71
CA ILE A 7 42.19 6.71 -27.09
C ILE A 7 42.73 5.92 -28.29
N LEU A 8 42.62 4.59 -28.27
CA LEU A 8 43.05 3.74 -29.39
C LEU A 8 42.26 4.03 -30.67
N LEU A 9 40.95 4.29 -30.56
CA LEU A 9 40.11 4.66 -31.70
C LEU A 9 40.52 6.02 -32.28
N LEU A 10 40.82 7.01 -31.44
CA LEU A 10 41.30 8.32 -31.89
C LEU A 10 42.68 8.23 -32.56
N ILE A 11 43.60 7.45 -32.00
CA ILE A 11 44.92 7.20 -32.60
C ILE A 11 44.76 6.49 -33.96
N GLY A 12 43.93 5.45 -34.02
CA GLY A 12 43.64 4.72 -35.26
C GLY A 12 42.99 5.61 -36.33
N ALA A 13 42.02 6.45 -35.95
CA ALA A 13 41.37 7.40 -36.84
C ALA A 13 42.36 8.47 -37.34
N GLY A 14 43.20 9.02 -36.45
CA GLY A 14 44.24 9.98 -36.83
C GLY A 14 45.25 9.37 -37.81
N ALA A 15 45.71 8.14 -37.52
CA ALA A 15 46.61 7.41 -38.42
C ALA A 15 45.96 7.09 -39.78
N ALA A 16 44.68 6.73 -39.79
CA ALA A 16 43.91 6.47 -41.02
C ALA A 16 43.76 7.74 -41.88
N VAL A 17 43.50 8.90 -41.27
CA VAL A 17 43.42 10.18 -41.99
C VAL A 17 44.78 10.58 -42.58
N VAL A 18 45.87 10.47 -41.81
CA VAL A 18 47.22 10.80 -42.30
C VAL A 18 47.64 9.88 -43.44
N THR A 19 47.39 8.58 -43.33
CA THR A 19 47.68 7.61 -44.40
C THR A 19 46.80 7.84 -45.63
N TYR A 20 45.54 8.21 -45.46
CA TYR A 20 44.64 8.55 -46.58
C TYR A 20 45.11 9.78 -47.35
N ILE A 21 45.52 10.85 -46.65
CA ILE A 21 46.07 12.07 -47.28
C ILE A 21 47.38 11.72 -48.02
N GLY A 22 48.25 10.90 -47.43
CA GLY A 22 49.46 10.42 -48.09
C GLY A 22 49.14 9.56 -49.33
N ALA A 23 48.14 8.70 -49.27
CA ALA A 23 47.77 7.83 -50.38
C ALA A 23 47.17 8.61 -51.57
N GLN A 24 46.46 9.71 -51.34
CA GLN A 24 45.97 10.57 -52.44
C GLN A 24 47.11 11.30 -53.17
N ALA A 25 48.25 11.52 -52.53
CA ALA A 25 49.42 12.16 -53.16
C ALA A 25 50.27 11.18 -54.00
N ALA A 26 49.80 9.95 -54.22
CA ALA A 26 50.54 8.87 -54.86
C ALA A 26 50.71 9.06 -56.38
N GLY A 27 51.71 9.86 -56.74
CA GLY A 27 52.44 9.75 -58.01
C GLY A 27 53.92 9.36 -57.86
N GLY A 28 54.44 9.23 -56.62
CA GLY A 28 55.85 8.95 -56.37
C GLY A 28 56.18 8.73 -54.88
N THR A 29 57.47 8.55 -54.56
CA THR A 29 57.95 8.45 -53.17
C THR A 29 57.68 9.75 -52.42
N ILE A 30 56.86 9.69 -51.38
CA ILE A 30 56.46 10.86 -50.60
C ILE A 30 57.44 11.01 -49.43
N ALA A 31 58.12 12.15 -49.39
CA ALA A 31 58.85 12.57 -48.20
C ALA A 31 57.83 13.12 -47.19
N LEU A 32 57.58 12.37 -46.11
CA LEU A 32 56.75 12.84 -45.02
C LEU A 32 57.63 13.68 -44.09
N THR A 33 57.32 14.97 -44.00
CA THR A 33 57.95 15.89 -43.06
C THR A 33 57.02 16.11 -41.88
N ALA A 34 57.31 15.47 -40.76
CA ALA A 34 56.56 15.67 -39.51
C ALA A 34 57.55 15.98 -38.39
N LEU A 35 57.30 17.06 -37.64
CA LEU A 35 58.14 17.49 -36.51
C LEU A 35 59.63 17.73 -36.87
N GLY A 36 59.92 18.16 -38.10
CA GLY A 36 61.29 18.42 -38.57
C GLY A 36 62.07 17.18 -39.04
N PHE A 37 61.47 15.98 -38.97
CA PHE A 37 62.05 14.77 -39.53
C PHE A 37 61.46 14.49 -40.91
N THR A 38 62.32 14.33 -41.91
CA THR A 38 61.96 13.87 -43.25
C THR A 38 62.23 12.38 -43.36
N ARG A 39 61.17 11.57 -43.53
CA ARG A 39 61.31 10.14 -43.84
C ARG A 39 60.61 9.84 -45.15
N THR A 40 61.34 9.19 -46.07
CA THR A 40 60.76 8.59 -47.27
C THR A 40 60.10 7.28 -46.87
N VAL A 41 58.81 7.16 -47.16
CA VAL A 41 58.02 5.97 -46.81
C VAL A 41 57.59 5.28 -48.09
N SER A 42 57.82 3.97 -48.16
CA SER A 42 57.41 3.15 -49.30
C SER A 42 55.89 2.93 -49.31
N PRO A 43 55.25 2.72 -50.47
CA PRO A 43 53.82 2.40 -50.53
C PRO A 43 53.42 1.17 -49.69
N LEU A 44 54.32 0.19 -49.56
CA LEU A 44 54.10 -1.02 -48.77
C LEU A 44 54.09 -0.72 -47.26
N GLU A 45 54.96 0.18 -46.80
CA GLU A 45 54.92 0.66 -45.41
C GLU A 45 53.62 1.42 -45.11
N LEU A 46 53.12 2.26 -46.04
CA LEU A 46 51.82 2.92 -45.89
C LEU A 46 50.66 1.91 -45.77
N ALA A 47 50.68 0.85 -46.58
CA ALA A 47 49.70 -0.23 -46.49
C ALA A 47 49.77 -0.94 -45.12
N ALA A 48 50.98 -1.19 -44.61
CA ALA A 48 51.16 -1.78 -43.27
C ALA A 48 50.62 -0.87 -42.16
N TYR A 49 50.87 0.44 -42.22
CA TYR A 49 50.31 1.40 -41.25
C TYR A 49 48.79 1.48 -41.30
N ALA A 50 48.21 1.45 -42.51
CA ALA A 50 46.76 1.41 -42.67
C ALA A 50 46.16 0.12 -42.07
N ALA A 51 46.80 -1.03 -42.27
CA ALA A 51 46.36 -2.29 -41.67
C ALA A 51 46.40 -2.24 -40.12
N VAL A 52 47.47 -1.67 -39.55
CA VAL A 52 47.57 -1.47 -38.09
C VAL A 52 46.51 -0.49 -37.59
N ALA A 53 46.25 0.60 -38.29
CA ALA A 53 45.21 1.56 -37.93
C ALA A 53 43.81 0.92 -37.90
N VAL A 54 43.48 0.11 -38.91
CA VAL A 54 42.21 -0.64 -38.96
C VAL A 54 42.11 -1.63 -37.79
N LEU A 55 43.18 -2.35 -37.45
CA LEU A 55 43.21 -3.24 -36.29
C LEU A 55 42.97 -2.49 -34.99
N LEU A 56 43.57 -1.31 -34.81
CA LEU A 56 43.36 -0.48 -33.61
C LEU A 56 41.92 0.03 -33.51
N ILE A 57 41.32 0.44 -34.62
CA ILE A 57 39.91 0.86 -34.66
C ILE A 57 39.00 -0.33 -34.31
N ALA A 58 39.23 -1.50 -34.91
CA ALA A 58 38.46 -2.71 -34.63
C ALA A 58 38.61 -3.14 -33.16
N LEU A 59 39.82 -3.07 -32.60
CA LEU A 59 40.08 -3.39 -31.20
C LEU A 59 39.42 -2.38 -30.25
N GLY A 60 39.50 -1.08 -30.56
CA GLY A 60 38.81 -0.03 -29.80
C GLY A 60 37.30 -0.23 -29.79
N TRP A 61 36.72 -0.57 -30.94
CA TRP A 61 35.30 -0.91 -31.08
C TRP A 61 34.91 -2.16 -30.29
N ALA A 62 35.73 -3.22 -30.34
CA ALA A 62 35.51 -4.45 -29.58
C ALA A 62 35.52 -4.19 -28.06
N LEU A 63 36.44 -3.35 -27.56
CA LEU A 63 36.49 -2.96 -26.15
C LEU A 63 35.27 -2.12 -25.76
N LEU A 64 34.86 -1.15 -26.59
CA LEU A 64 33.70 -0.31 -26.33
C LEU A 64 32.39 -1.13 -26.29
N SER A 65 32.21 -2.03 -27.25
CA SER A 65 31.05 -2.92 -27.31
C SER A 65 31.01 -3.93 -26.14
N SER A 66 32.16 -4.41 -25.68
CA SER A 66 32.24 -5.27 -24.49
C SER A 66 31.81 -4.55 -23.21
N ALA A 67 32.17 -3.27 -23.06
CA ALA A 67 31.79 -2.45 -21.92
C ALA A 67 30.27 -2.15 -21.93
N ALA A 68 29.70 -1.92 -23.11
CA ALA A 68 28.26 -1.72 -23.27
C ALA A 68 27.45 -2.95 -22.84
N ARG A 69 27.92 -4.17 -23.17
CA ARG A 69 27.27 -5.43 -22.72
C ARG A 69 27.28 -5.61 -21.21
N ARG A 70 28.36 -5.22 -20.52
CA ARG A 70 28.42 -5.29 -19.04
C ARG A 70 27.41 -4.33 -18.40
N ARG A 71 27.26 -3.12 -18.96
CA ARG A 71 26.33 -2.11 -18.44
C ARG A 71 24.86 -2.52 -18.60
N ALA A 72 24.53 -3.33 -19.60
CA ALA A 72 23.17 -3.85 -19.78
C ALA A 72 22.74 -4.83 -18.68
N ARG A 73 23.68 -5.59 -18.10
CA ARG A 73 23.40 -6.51 -16.98
C ARG A 73 23.20 -5.74 -15.67
N ALA A 74 24.08 -4.78 -15.38
CA ALA A 74 23.95 -3.91 -14.21
C ALA A 74 22.60 -3.19 -14.18
N ARG A 75 22.10 -2.71 -15.32
CA ARG A 75 20.77 -2.07 -15.40
C ARG A 75 19.59 -2.98 -15.07
N ARG A 76 19.74 -4.30 -15.17
CA ARG A 76 18.69 -5.26 -14.76
C ARG A 76 18.73 -5.46 -13.26
N GLU A 77 19.93 -5.65 -12.72
CA GLU A 77 20.18 -5.73 -11.28
C GLU A 77 19.71 -4.46 -10.56
N ASP A 78 19.98 -3.27 -11.10
CA ASP A 78 19.51 -1.99 -10.55
C ASP A 78 17.97 -1.89 -10.53
N LYS A 79 17.30 -2.42 -11.57
CA LYS A 79 15.83 -2.43 -11.66
C LYS A 79 15.21 -3.43 -10.69
N GLU A 80 15.85 -4.59 -10.50
CA GLU A 80 15.43 -5.59 -9.53
C GLU A 80 15.64 -5.07 -8.10
N ALA A 81 16.77 -4.42 -7.83
CA ALA A 81 17.04 -3.75 -6.55
C ALA A 81 16.01 -2.63 -6.25
N ALA A 82 15.66 -1.82 -7.25
CA ALA A 82 14.63 -0.79 -7.08
C ALA A 82 13.24 -1.38 -6.77
N ARG A 83 12.86 -2.49 -7.43
CA ARG A 83 11.60 -3.19 -7.13
C ARG A 83 11.60 -3.80 -5.74
N LEU A 84 12.72 -4.34 -5.27
CA LEU A 84 12.83 -4.87 -3.91
C LEU A 84 12.69 -3.76 -2.87
N ALA A 85 13.33 -2.60 -3.08
CA ALA A 85 13.20 -1.45 -2.20
C ALA A 85 11.76 -0.92 -2.12
N GLU A 86 11.05 -0.86 -3.25
CA GLU A 86 9.63 -0.46 -3.28
C GLU A 86 8.73 -1.45 -2.54
N VAL A 87 9.00 -2.76 -2.65
CA VAL A 87 8.26 -3.79 -1.91
C VAL A 87 8.54 -3.72 -0.40
N GLU A 88 9.77 -3.45 0.00
CA GLU A 88 10.16 -3.30 1.41
C GLU A 88 9.51 -2.05 2.03
N GLU A 89 9.57 -0.90 1.36
CA GLU A 89 8.90 0.34 1.80
C GLU A 89 7.38 0.13 1.93
N LYS A 90 6.77 -0.58 0.98
CA LYS A 90 5.34 -0.91 1.05
C LYS A 90 5.01 -1.86 2.20
N ALA A 91 5.90 -2.78 2.53
CA ALA A 91 5.74 -3.68 3.68
C ALA A 91 5.89 -2.91 5.01
N GLU A 92 6.82 -1.97 5.10
CA GLU A 92 7.00 -1.12 6.28
C GLU A 92 5.81 -0.18 6.50
N THR A 93 5.33 0.49 5.46
CA THR A 93 4.14 1.34 5.55
C THR A 93 2.89 0.54 5.94
N ALA A 94 2.71 -0.67 5.40
CA ALA A 94 1.62 -1.55 5.82
C ALA A 94 1.71 -1.98 7.29
N ARG A 95 2.92 -2.18 7.83
CA ARG A 95 3.13 -2.48 9.25
C ARG A 95 2.77 -1.29 10.14
N LEU A 96 3.22 -0.08 9.78
CA LEU A 96 2.89 1.13 10.52
C LEU A 96 1.38 1.43 10.51
N ASP A 97 0.73 1.22 9.37
CA ASP A 97 -0.72 1.37 9.26
C ASP A 97 -1.47 0.32 10.11
N HIS A 98 -0.95 -0.91 10.17
CA HIS A 98 -1.53 -1.95 11.04
C HIS A 98 -1.37 -1.61 12.52
N GLU A 99 -0.20 -1.13 12.93
CA GLU A 99 0.07 -0.69 14.30
C GLU A 99 -0.86 0.47 14.70
N ARG A 100 -1.01 1.50 13.85
CA ARG A 100 -1.95 2.60 14.08
C ARG A 100 -3.39 2.13 14.25
N ARG A 101 -3.84 1.17 13.44
CA ARG A 101 -5.20 0.62 13.56
C ARG A 101 -5.39 -0.12 14.89
N ILE A 102 -4.37 -0.82 15.37
CA ILE A 102 -4.41 -1.50 16.68
C ILE A 102 -4.47 -0.46 17.81
N GLU A 103 -3.66 0.59 17.73
CA GLU A 103 -3.68 1.69 18.71
C GLU A 103 -5.03 2.40 18.73
N GLU A 104 -5.58 2.73 17.57
CA GLU A 104 -6.91 3.37 17.44
C GLU A 104 -8.03 2.47 17.98
N ALA A 105 -7.96 1.16 17.70
CA ALA A 105 -8.92 0.20 18.27
C ALA A 105 -8.80 0.14 19.81
N GLY A 106 -7.57 0.12 20.34
CA GLY A 106 -7.33 0.12 21.78
C GLY A 106 -7.86 1.37 22.49
N LEU A 107 -7.68 2.55 21.89
CA LEU A 107 -8.23 3.81 22.42
C LEU A 107 -9.76 3.80 22.42
N ARG A 108 -10.38 3.22 21.39
CA ARG A 108 -11.84 3.11 21.29
C ARG A 108 -12.40 2.15 22.33
N ASP A 109 -11.75 1.02 22.56
CA ASP A 109 -12.16 0.05 23.57
C ASP A 109 -12.07 0.64 24.99
N GLU A 110 -11.04 1.43 25.27
CA GLU A 110 -10.90 2.13 26.56
C GLU A 110 -11.99 3.20 26.76
N ASP A 111 -12.36 3.96 25.71
CA ASP A 111 -13.49 4.89 25.79
C ASP A 111 -14.82 4.16 26.02
N LEU A 112 -15.03 3.02 25.36
CA LEU A 112 -16.23 2.19 25.57
C LEU A 112 -16.30 1.68 27.01
N ARG A 113 -15.19 1.15 27.55
CA ARG A 113 -15.11 0.69 28.95
C ARG A 113 -15.34 1.84 29.95
N ARG A 114 -14.83 3.04 29.66
CA ARG A 114 -15.12 4.24 30.46
C ARG A 114 -16.60 4.63 30.42
N ARG A 115 -17.26 4.55 29.26
CA ARG A 115 -18.71 4.83 29.17
C ARG A 115 -19.55 3.78 29.88
N GLU A 116 -19.17 2.51 29.75
CA GLU A 116 -19.83 1.40 30.43
C GLU A 116 -19.76 1.57 31.94
N SER A 117 -18.58 1.84 32.50
CA SER A 117 -18.43 2.13 33.94
C SER A 117 -19.26 3.33 34.42
N GLN A 118 -19.37 4.40 33.62
CA GLN A 118 -20.24 5.54 33.95
C GLN A 118 -21.73 5.17 33.93
N LEU A 119 -22.14 4.33 32.98
CA LEU A 119 -23.52 3.84 32.89
C LEU A 119 -23.86 2.94 34.07
N THR A 120 -22.97 2.03 34.47
CA THR A 120 -23.19 1.19 35.66
C THR A 120 -23.33 2.02 36.92
N THR A 121 -22.50 3.04 37.12
CA THR A 121 -22.64 3.94 38.29
C THR A 121 -23.96 4.70 38.28
N ARG A 122 -24.43 5.15 37.10
CA ARG A 122 -25.74 5.79 36.99
C ARG A 122 -26.89 4.83 37.27
N ASP A 123 -26.77 3.59 36.82
CA ASP A 123 -27.78 2.56 37.03
C ASP A 123 -27.90 2.22 38.52
N GLU A 124 -26.77 2.09 39.22
CA GLU A 124 -26.74 1.95 40.68
C GLU A 124 -27.37 3.15 41.40
N GLU A 125 -27.09 4.38 40.96
CA GLU A 125 -27.69 5.59 41.53
C GLU A 125 -29.21 5.63 41.32
N LEU A 126 -29.69 5.25 40.13
CA LEU A 126 -31.11 5.17 39.82
C LEU A 126 -31.81 4.09 40.64
N SER A 127 -31.21 2.90 40.74
CA SER A 127 -31.71 1.79 41.55
C SER A 127 -31.81 2.18 43.03
N SER A 128 -30.80 2.88 43.55
CA SER A 128 -30.82 3.42 44.91
C SER A 128 -31.98 4.42 45.10
N ARG A 129 -32.13 5.40 44.20
CA ARG A 129 -33.24 6.36 44.25
C ARG A 129 -34.61 5.71 44.14
N GLU A 130 -34.75 4.69 43.30
CA GLU A 130 -36.00 3.94 43.14
C GLU A 130 -36.35 3.19 44.43
N SER A 131 -35.36 2.59 45.09
CA SER A 131 -35.55 1.94 46.40
C SER A 131 -35.98 2.94 47.49
N GLU A 132 -35.40 4.15 47.50
CA GLU A 132 -35.77 5.22 48.43
C GLU A 132 -37.19 5.74 48.17
N LEU A 133 -37.54 5.94 46.90
CA LEU A 133 -38.90 6.35 46.50
C LEU A 133 -39.92 5.28 46.89
N SER A 134 -39.62 4.01 46.64
CA SER A 134 -40.47 2.89 47.01
C SER A 134 -40.72 2.84 48.52
N ARG A 135 -39.66 3.09 49.33
CA ARG A 135 -39.78 3.19 50.78
C ARG A 135 -40.65 4.37 51.22
N ARG A 136 -40.42 5.56 50.67
CA ARG A 136 -41.24 6.75 50.99
C ARG A 136 -42.69 6.58 50.59
N GLU A 137 -42.94 5.92 49.46
CA GLU A 137 -44.29 5.63 48.98
C GLU A 137 -45.01 4.66 49.92
N ALA A 138 -44.32 3.61 50.40
CA ALA A 138 -44.85 2.71 51.41
C ALA A 138 -45.19 3.44 52.72
N GLU A 139 -44.27 4.26 53.24
CA GLU A 139 -44.50 5.09 54.44
C GLU A 139 -45.67 6.08 54.26
N TRP A 140 -45.86 6.62 53.06
CA TRP A 140 -46.97 7.52 52.75
C TRP A 140 -48.31 6.77 52.67
N ARG A 141 -48.34 5.58 52.06
CA ARG A 141 -49.53 4.70 52.01
C ARG A 141 -49.99 4.25 53.39
N GLU A 142 -49.06 3.97 54.31
CA GLU A 142 -49.39 3.64 55.71
C GLU A 142 -50.09 4.80 56.43
N ARG A 143 -49.69 6.06 56.13
CA ARG A 143 -50.26 7.25 56.80
C ARG A 143 -51.61 7.68 56.25
N GLN A 144 -51.83 7.57 54.94
CA GLN A 144 -53.06 8.07 54.32
C GLN A 144 -54.20 7.05 54.30
N GLY A 145 -53.89 5.75 54.40
CA GLY A 145 -54.87 4.70 54.17
C GLY A 145 -55.35 4.66 52.70
N PRO A 146 -56.13 3.63 52.31
CA PRO A 146 -56.62 3.53 50.94
C PRO A 146 -57.63 4.63 50.59
N SER A 147 -57.48 5.29 49.44
CA SER A 147 -58.46 6.28 48.97
C SER A 147 -59.58 5.63 48.16
N VAL A 148 -60.68 6.36 47.96
CA VAL A 148 -61.81 5.90 47.12
C VAL A 148 -61.36 5.59 45.69
N ALA A 149 -60.39 6.34 45.16
CA ALA A 149 -59.84 6.10 43.82
C ALA A 149 -59.06 4.76 43.76
N ASP A 150 -58.43 4.35 44.86
CA ASP A 150 -57.66 3.11 44.93
C ASP A 150 -58.57 1.87 44.96
N VAL A 151 -59.71 1.97 45.65
CA VAL A 151 -60.74 0.92 45.63
C VAL A 151 -61.38 0.82 44.24
N VAL A 152 -61.71 1.97 43.61
CA VAL A 152 -62.31 1.98 42.26
C VAL A 152 -61.35 1.45 41.19
N THR A 153 -60.05 1.66 41.33
CA THR A 153 -59.03 1.13 40.40
C THR A 153 -58.59 -0.30 40.74
N GLY A 154 -59.14 -0.92 41.79
CA GLY A 154 -58.83 -2.29 42.20
C GLY A 154 -57.44 -2.45 42.82
N ARG A 155 -56.84 -1.37 43.35
CA ARG A 155 -55.59 -1.39 44.13
C ARG A 155 -55.80 -1.62 45.62
N ALA A 156 -57.04 -1.49 46.09
CA ALA A 156 -57.44 -1.76 47.45
C ALA A 156 -58.77 -2.49 47.42
N ASP A 157 -58.96 -3.42 48.36
CA ASP A 157 -60.22 -4.15 48.53
C ASP A 157 -60.97 -3.62 49.76
N GLY A 158 -62.30 -3.69 49.73
CA GLY A 158 -63.16 -3.21 50.81
C GLY A 158 -63.77 -1.82 50.57
N SER A 159 -64.39 -1.25 51.60
CA SER A 159 -65.13 0.03 51.52
C SER A 159 -64.41 1.12 52.31
N VAL A 160 -64.03 2.21 51.64
CA VAL A 160 -63.44 3.39 52.29
C VAL A 160 -64.45 4.04 53.23
N HIS A 161 -65.75 3.98 52.89
CA HIS A 161 -66.80 4.60 53.69
C HIS A 161 -67.06 3.85 55.01
N ASP A 162 -66.84 2.52 55.02
CA ASP A 162 -67.01 1.66 56.20
C ASP A 162 -65.72 1.49 57.00
N GLY A 163 -64.60 2.11 56.58
CA GLY A 163 -63.29 1.96 57.21
C GLY A 163 -62.69 0.55 57.09
N THR A 164 -63.20 -0.27 56.16
CA THR A 164 -62.75 -1.66 55.93
C THR A 164 -61.79 -1.78 54.76
N ALA A 165 -61.50 -0.67 54.07
CA ALA A 165 -60.58 -0.69 52.96
C ALA A 165 -59.17 -1.07 53.43
N SER A 166 -58.62 -2.11 52.82
CA SER A 166 -57.22 -2.50 52.97
C SER A 166 -56.55 -2.52 51.60
N TRP A 167 -55.27 -2.18 51.56
CA TRP A 167 -54.48 -2.36 50.35
C TRP A 167 -54.48 -3.83 49.98
N THR A 168 -54.84 -4.17 48.74
CA THR A 168 -54.63 -5.52 48.24
C THR A 168 -53.13 -5.76 48.22
N ASP A 169 -52.67 -6.66 49.09
CA ASP A 169 -51.31 -7.19 49.06
C ASP A 169 -51.21 -8.04 47.78
N ASN A 170 -50.98 -7.36 46.66
CA ASN A 170 -50.51 -8.00 45.43
C ASN A 170 -49.07 -8.42 45.74
N GLY A 171 -48.95 -9.49 46.55
CA GLY A 171 -47.75 -10.28 46.64
C GLY A 171 -47.25 -10.53 45.23
N THR A 172 -45.95 -10.33 45.07
CA THR A 172 -45.14 -10.26 43.87
C THR A 172 -45.15 -11.52 42.98
N ASP A 173 -46.21 -12.33 43.01
CA ASP A 173 -46.39 -13.58 42.26
C ASP A 173 -47.18 -13.41 40.96
N ARG A 174 -47.32 -12.18 40.44
CA ARG A 174 -47.51 -12.03 39.00
C ARG A 174 -46.16 -12.18 38.32
N THR A 175 -45.70 -13.43 38.31
CA THR A 175 -44.77 -13.95 37.31
C THR A 175 -45.25 -13.44 35.97
N ALA A 176 -44.55 -12.45 35.43
CA ALA A 176 -44.77 -11.91 34.10
C ALA A 176 -44.39 -13.01 33.09
N GLY A 177 -45.28 -13.99 32.95
CA GLY A 177 -45.38 -14.83 31.77
C GLY A 177 -45.90 -13.95 30.62
N SER A 178 -45.06 -13.04 30.12
CA SER A 178 -45.16 -12.64 28.73
C SER A 178 -43.92 -13.20 28.04
N ASP A 179 -44.07 -14.47 27.67
CA ASP A 179 -43.29 -15.19 26.67
C ASP A 179 -43.39 -14.44 25.33
N GLY A 180 -42.74 -13.29 25.26
CA GLY A 180 -42.47 -12.55 24.05
C GLY A 180 -41.27 -13.18 23.40
N THR A 181 -41.49 -14.29 22.70
CA THR A 181 -40.55 -14.85 21.73
C THR A 181 -40.26 -13.79 20.66
N TYR A 182 -39.27 -12.94 20.93
CA TYR A 182 -38.62 -12.16 19.88
C TYR A 182 -37.80 -13.13 19.04
N ARG A 183 -38.51 -13.76 18.11
CA ARG A 183 -37.98 -14.57 17.03
C ARG A 183 -37.25 -13.61 16.09
N ASP A 184 -35.99 -13.33 16.39
CA ASP A 184 -35.09 -12.69 15.44
C ASP A 184 -34.81 -13.69 14.32
N ASN A 185 -35.50 -13.45 13.21
CA ASN A 185 -35.53 -14.26 12.02
C ASN A 185 -34.24 -13.95 11.25
N GLY A 186 -33.38 -14.96 11.15
CA GLY A 186 -32.01 -14.78 10.73
C GLY A 186 -31.78 -14.17 9.35
N THR A 187 -30.53 -13.79 9.14
CA THR A 187 -29.80 -14.26 7.96
C THR A 187 -28.45 -14.79 8.40
N ASP A 188 -28.45 -16.11 8.50
CA ASP A 188 -27.33 -17.01 8.23
C ASP A 188 -26.53 -16.52 6.98
N ARG A 189 -25.30 -16.08 7.21
CA ARG A 189 -24.21 -16.11 6.21
C ARG A 189 -23.00 -16.74 6.88
N THR A 190 -23.11 -18.04 7.09
CA THR A 190 -21.97 -18.92 7.26
C THR A 190 -21.34 -19.27 5.89
N ASN A 191 -20.12 -19.79 5.95
CA ASN A 191 -19.27 -20.35 4.89
C ASN A 191 -18.37 -19.41 4.08
N GLY A 192 -17.12 -19.32 4.56
CA GLY A 192 -15.98 -18.85 3.78
C GLY A 192 -14.61 -19.31 4.31
N THR A 193 -14.52 -20.47 4.97
CA THR A 193 -13.25 -21.15 5.31
C THR A 193 -13.51 -22.63 4.99
N VAL A 194 -12.82 -23.35 4.12
CA VAL A 194 -11.38 -23.68 4.05
C VAL A 194 -11.15 -24.33 2.67
N ASN A 195 -10.02 -24.06 2.01
CA ASN A 195 -9.16 -25.11 1.44
C ASN A 195 -7.90 -24.50 0.81
N GLY A 196 -6.79 -24.68 1.50
CA GLY A 196 -5.48 -24.70 0.87
C GLY A 196 -5.32 -25.99 0.08
N THR A 197 -4.80 -25.90 -1.13
CA THR A 197 -4.12 -27.01 -1.82
C THR A 197 -2.96 -26.39 -2.56
N ALA A 198 -1.77 -26.82 -2.17
CA ALA A 198 -0.53 -26.55 -2.84
C ALA A 198 -0.49 -27.22 -4.22
N ASP A 199 0.49 -26.78 -5.01
CA ASP A 199 1.12 -27.52 -6.10
C ASP A 199 0.48 -27.35 -7.50
N GLY A 200 1.35 -27.21 -8.51
CA GLY A 200 0.95 -27.25 -9.92
C GLY A 200 1.42 -26.09 -10.78
N THR A 201 2.65 -26.23 -11.25
CA THR A 201 3.33 -25.62 -12.41
C THR A 201 2.51 -25.33 -13.68
N ASP A 202 3.13 -24.51 -14.56
CA ASP A 202 2.90 -24.38 -16.02
C ASP A 202 1.64 -23.60 -16.43
N ARG A 203 1.57 -22.76 -17.45
CA ARG A 203 2.49 -22.12 -18.42
C ARG A 203 1.59 -21.34 -19.38
N THR A 204 2.19 -20.43 -20.15
CA THR A 204 1.69 -19.83 -21.42
C THR A 204 0.61 -18.77 -21.28
N ASP A 205 0.97 -17.50 -21.46
CA ASP A 205 1.09 -16.78 -22.75
C ASP A 205 -0.27 -16.40 -23.32
N ALA A 206 -0.57 -15.09 -23.33
CA ALA A 206 -0.79 -14.32 -24.56
C ALA A 206 -1.63 -13.06 -24.28
N ARG A 207 -1.05 -11.92 -24.68
CA ARG A 207 -1.67 -10.80 -25.40
C ARG A 207 -2.94 -10.16 -24.82
N ASP A 208 -2.78 -8.94 -24.32
CA ASP A 208 -3.32 -7.72 -24.94
C ASP A 208 -2.51 -6.53 -24.38
N GLY A 209 -1.83 -5.68 -25.15
CA GLY A 209 -2.10 -5.27 -26.52
C GLY A 209 -2.87 -3.95 -26.60
N VAL A 210 -2.78 -3.05 -25.61
CA VAL A 210 -3.28 -1.66 -25.76
C VAL A 210 -2.10 -0.74 -26.08
N ASP A 211 -1.79 -0.74 -27.37
CA ASP A 211 -1.16 0.35 -28.09
C ASP A 211 -2.25 1.38 -28.39
N SER A 212 -2.13 2.58 -27.83
CA SER A 212 -2.91 3.75 -28.24
C SER A 212 -1.99 4.96 -28.21
N SER A 213 -1.10 5.02 -29.19
CA SER A 213 -0.87 6.20 -30.02
C SER A 213 -1.07 7.55 -29.34
N ASP A 214 0.07 8.14 -28.99
CA ASP A 214 0.35 9.56 -29.05
C ASP A 214 0.08 10.12 -30.47
N PRO A 215 -0.73 11.18 -30.62
CA PRO A 215 -0.63 12.07 -31.75
C PRO A 215 -0.03 13.41 -31.32
N THR A 216 1.28 13.50 -31.47
CA THR A 216 1.95 14.77 -31.75
C THR A 216 1.40 15.36 -33.06
N SER A 217 0.66 16.45 -32.98
CA SER A 217 0.60 17.48 -34.04
C SER A 217 -0.02 18.74 -33.43
N GLU A 218 0.81 19.75 -33.16
CA GLU A 218 0.97 20.92 -34.02
C GLU A 218 -0.13 21.98 -33.83
N ARG A 219 0.31 23.25 -33.91
CA ARG A 219 -0.45 24.41 -34.42
C ARG A 219 -1.08 25.33 -33.36
N ARG A 220 -0.32 26.34 -32.92
CA ARG A 220 -0.45 27.71 -33.48
C ARG A 220 0.54 28.70 -32.86
N THR A 221 1.41 29.18 -33.74
CA THR A 221 2.06 30.48 -33.69
C THR A 221 1.06 31.61 -34.03
N ARG A 222 1.34 32.78 -33.44
CA ARG A 222 1.01 34.17 -33.86
C ARG A 222 -0.46 34.61 -34.00
N ALA A 223 -0.82 35.58 -33.17
CA ALA A 223 -1.13 36.94 -33.63
C ALA A 223 -0.49 37.93 -32.64
#